data_AF-A0A7C5DZE7-F1
#
_entry.id   AF-A0A7C5DZE7-F1
#
_cell.length_a   1.000
_cell.length_b   1.000
_cell.length_c   1.000
_cell.angle_alpha   90.00
_cell.angle_beta   90.00
_cell.angle_gamma   90.00
#
_symmetry.space_group_name_H-M   'P 1'
#
loop_
_entity.id
_entity.type
_entity.pdbx_description
1 polymer ?
#
loop_
_entity_poly.entity_id
_entity_poly.type
_entity_poly.pdbx_seq_one_letter_code
_entity_poly.pdbx_strand_id
1 'polypeptide(L)'
;ADVVAITGTALTNHTMEHLLGLCSPNAYVIALGDTAPLSTILFDHGLDAISGTRVYDANLALRCVSQGGNFRQIKGVKRLTLMKQKE
;
A
#
# COMPACT_ATOMS: atom_id res chain seq x y z
N ALA A 1 17.07 6.63 6.45
CA ALA A 1 17.08 5.91 5.17
C ALA A 1 16.57 6.86 4.09
N ASP A 2 17.12 6.79 2.89
CA ASP A 2 16.74 7.68 1.78
C ASP A 2 15.44 7.22 1.10
N VAL A 3 15.09 5.95 1.25
CA VAL A 3 13.82 5.36 0.80
C VAL A 3 13.25 4.53 1.96
N VAL A 4 11.96 4.70 2.24
CA VAL A 4 11.26 3.96 3.30
C VAL A 4 10.01 3.33 2.72
N ALA A 5 9.89 2.00 2.83
CA ALA A 5 8.66 1.29 2.51
C ALA A 5 7.94 0.90 3.80
N ILE A 6 6.72 1.41 3.98
CA ILE A 6 5.86 1.13 5.13
C ILE A 6 4.74 0.20 4.67
N THR A 7 4.51 -0.90 5.39
CA THR A 7 3.40 -1.80 5.08
C THR A 7 2.05 -1.08 5.19
N GLY A 8 1.12 -1.35 4.27
CA GLY A 8 -0.25 -0.81 4.34
C GLY A 8 -0.97 -1.21 5.64
N THR A 9 -0.61 -2.34 6.25
CA THR A 9 -1.14 -2.79 7.55
C THR A 9 -0.82 -1.82 8.70
N ALA A 10 0.16 -0.93 8.52
CA ALA A 10 0.44 0.15 9.48
C ALA A 10 -0.77 1.09 9.68
N LEU A 11 -1.67 1.19 8.68
CA LEU A 11 -2.93 1.92 8.81
C LEU A 11 -3.90 1.19 9.75
N THR A 12 -4.03 -0.14 9.60
CA THR A 12 -4.99 -0.95 10.37
C THR A 12 -4.57 -1.15 11.83
N ASN A 13 -3.27 -1.10 12.12
CA ASN A 13 -2.75 -1.20 13.49
C ASN A 13 -2.33 0.16 14.09
N HIS A 14 -2.71 1.27 13.45
CA HIS A 14 -2.52 2.64 13.94
C HIS A 14 -1.07 3.08 14.14
N THR A 15 -0.11 2.47 13.43
CA THR A 15 1.31 2.84 13.54
C THR A 15 1.80 3.74 12.40
N MET A 16 1.00 3.97 11.36
CA MET A 16 1.41 4.73 10.17
C MET A 16 1.92 6.13 10.52
N GLU A 17 1.16 6.92 11.28
CA GLU A 17 1.54 8.30 11.64
C GLU A 17 2.86 8.35 12.42
N HIS A 18 3.01 7.47 13.41
CA HIS A 18 4.25 7.38 14.18
C HIS A 18 5.45 7.02 13.28
N LEU A 19 5.30 6.03 12.39
CA LEU A 19 6.37 5.61 11.48
C LEU A 19 6.74 6.71 10.49
N LEU A 20 5.76 7.47 9.98
CA LEU A 20 6.00 8.64 9.15
C LEU A 20 6.78 9.72 9.91
N GLY A 21 6.46 9.95 11.18
CA GLY A 21 7.20 10.90 12.04
C GLY A 21 8.66 10.51 12.31
N LEU A 22 9.01 9.24 12.11
CA LEU A 22 10.40 8.76 12.18
C LEU A 22 11.14 8.87 10.84
N CYS A 23 10.44 9.10 9.73
CA CYS A 23 11.05 9.22 8.42
C CYS A 23 11.80 10.55 8.29
N SER A 24 12.94 10.53 7.59
CA SER A 24 13.61 11.77 7.22
C SER A 24 12.69 12.60 6.32
N PRO A 25 12.63 13.93 6.47
CA PRO A 25 11.86 14.80 5.58
C PRO A 25 12.28 14.72 4.10
N ASN A 26 13.49 14.22 3.82
CA ASN A 26 14.02 14.03 2.47
C ASN A 26 13.88 12.59 1.96
N ALA A 27 13.30 11.68 2.75
CA ALA A 27 13.12 10.29 2.34
C ALA A 27 11.97 10.16 1.34
N TYR A 28 12.12 9.29 0.34
CA TYR A 28 11.02 8.87 -0.51
C TYR A 28 10.21 7.78 0.20
N VAL A 29 8.97 8.07 0.57
CA VAL A 29 8.15 7.18 1.41
C VAL A 29 7.06 6.48 0.59
N ILE A 30 7.00 5.15 0.72
CA ILE A 30 6.08 4.29 -0.03
C ILE A 30 5.17 3.56 0.96
N ALA A 31 3.85 3.66 0.79
CA ALA A 31 2.92 2.71 1.40
C ALA A 31 2.82 1.46 0.51
N LEU A 32 3.07 0.28 1.07
CA LEU A 32 3.22 -0.97 0.31
C LEU A 32 2.34 -2.09 0.85
N GLY A 33 1.63 -2.78 -0.03
CA GLY A 33 0.94 -4.03 0.26
C GLY A 33 -0.56 -3.94 -0.01
N ASP A 34 -1.24 -5.10 0.06
CA ASP A 34 -2.66 -5.22 -0.33
C ASP A 34 -3.59 -4.39 0.56
N THR A 35 -3.18 -4.09 1.80
CA THR A 35 -3.89 -3.21 2.73
C THR A 35 -3.74 -1.72 2.40
N ALA A 36 -2.79 -1.33 1.53
CA ALA A 36 -2.56 0.07 1.18
C ALA A 36 -3.71 0.58 0.28
N PRO A 37 -4.54 1.55 0.75
CA PRO A 37 -5.63 2.08 -0.05
C PRO A 37 -5.07 2.82 -1.26
N LEU A 38 -5.55 2.49 -2.46
CA LEU A 38 -5.19 3.20 -3.70
C LEU A 38 -5.93 4.56 -3.78
N SER A 39 -5.65 5.45 -2.82
CA SER A 39 -6.26 6.78 -2.69
C SER A 39 -5.20 7.87 -2.67
N THR A 40 -5.33 8.85 -3.56
CA THR A 40 -4.38 9.96 -3.70
C THR A 40 -4.33 10.88 -2.50
N ILE A 41 -5.35 10.87 -1.63
CA ILE A 41 -5.37 11.68 -0.39
C ILE A 41 -4.17 11.38 0.52
N LEU A 42 -3.65 10.14 0.46
CA LEU A 42 -2.50 9.72 1.26
C LEU A 42 -1.21 10.49 0.92
N PHE A 43 -1.14 11.13 -0.25
CA PHE A 43 -0.01 11.99 -0.63
C PHE A 43 0.06 13.31 0.15
N ASP A 44 -1.07 13.74 0.73
CA ASP A 44 -1.15 14.91 1.61
C ASP A 44 -0.68 14.56 3.03
N HIS A 45 -0.49 13.27 3.32
CA HIS A 45 -0.08 12.73 4.61
C HIS A 45 1.36 12.18 4.59
N GLY A 46 2.24 12.72 3.74
CA GLY A 46 3.68 12.42 3.76
C GLY A 46 4.11 11.16 3.02
N LEU A 47 3.26 10.60 2.15
CA LEU A 47 3.61 9.52 1.23
C LEU A 47 3.91 10.07 -0.18
N ASP A 48 4.88 9.47 -0.86
CA ASP A 48 5.25 9.80 -2.24
C ASP A 48 4.74 8.78 -3.26
N ALA A 49 4.53 7.53 -2.83
CA ALA A 49 3.94 6.48 -3.64
C ALA A 49 3.09 5.51 -2.81
N ILE A 50 2.13 4.89 -3.49
CA ILE A 50 1.24 3.87 -2.93
C ILE A 50 1.31 2.66 -3.86
N SER A 51 1.89 1.57 -3.38
CA SER A 51 1.94 0.28 -4.07
C SER A 51 0.93 -0.67 -3.46
N GLY A 52 -0.25 -0.73 -4.07
CA GLY A 52 -1.37 -1.54 -3.61
C GLY A 52 -1.89 -2.47 -4.70
N THR A 53 -3.10 -2.99 -4.47
CA THR A 53 -3.70 -4.02 -5.32
C THR A 53 -5.15 -3.67 -5.66
N ARG A 54 -5.50 -3.76 -6.95
CA ARG A 54 -6.88 -3.63 -7.44
C ARG A 54 -7.44 -5.00 -7.78
N VAL A 55 -8.58 -5.35 -7.21
CA VAL A 55 -9.35 -6.55 -7.58
C VAL A 55 -10.06 -6.28 -8.91
N TYR A 56 -9.83 -7.10 -9.92
CA TYR A 56 -10.53 -7.04 -11.21
C TYR A 56 -11.48 -8.22 -11.43
N ASP A 57 -11.29 -9.34 -10.71
CA ASP A 57 -12.20 -10.47 -10.64
C ASP A 57 -12.44 -10.82 -9.17
N ALA A 58 -13.54 -10.30 -8.63
CA ALA A 58 -13.89 -10.46 -7.22
C ALA A 58 -14.19 -11.91 -6.83
N ASN A 59 -14.82 -12.69 -7.73
CA ASN A 59 -15.17 -14.08 -7.44
C ASN A 59 -13.93 -14.96 -7.33
N LEU A 60 -12.96 -14.78 -8.22
CA LEU A 60 -11.69 -15.49 -8.15
C LEU A 60 -10.87 -15.07 -6.92
N ALA A 61 -10.79 -13.77 -6.65
CA ALA A 61 -10.07 -13.26 -5.47
C ALA A 61 -10.66 -13.79 -4.16
N LEU A 62 -11.98 -13.74 -4.01
CA LEU A 62 -12.68 -14.26 -2.83
C LEU A 62 -12.41 -15.76 -2.63
N ARG A 63 -12.49 -16.59 -3.69
CA ARG A 63 -12.17 -18.02 -3.57
C ARG A 63 -10.75 -18.27 -3.07
N CYS A 64 -9.76 -17.56 -3.61
CA CYS A 64 -8.38 -17.68 -3.16
C CYS A 64 -8.23 -17.29 -1.68
N VAL A 65 -8.83 -16.16 -1.28
CA VAL A 65 -8.78 -15.66 0.11
C VAL A 65 -9.46 -16.64 1.07
N SER A 66 -10.64 -17.17 0.71
CA SER A 66 -11.37 -18.15 1.53
C SER A 66 -10.61 -19.46 1.75
N GLN A 67 -9.63 -19.76 0.90
CA GLN A 67 -8.77 -20.94 1.02
C GLN A 67 -7.46 -20.66 1.78
N GLY A 68 -7.30 -19.46 2.35
CA GLY A 68 -6.07 -19.05 3.02
C GLY A 68 -4.90 -18.80 2.06
N GLY A 69 -5.20 -18.49 0.79
CA GLY A 69 -4.16 -18.20 -0.21
C GLY A 69 -3.29 -17.03 0.21
N ASN A 70 -1.98 -17.21 0.20
CA ASN A 70 -1.05 -16.11 0.44
C ASN A 70 -1.00 -15.13 -0.74
N PHE A 71 -0.33 -13.99 -0.57
CA PHE A 71 -0.23 -12.92 -1.59
C PHE A 71 0.16 -13.43 -3.00
N ARG A 72 1.02 -14.45 -3.11
CA ARG A 72 1.44 -15.01 -4.41
C ARG A 72 0.39 -15.91 -5.06
N GLN A 73 -0.52 -16.46 -4.24
CA GLN A 73 -1.56 -17.39 -4.65
C GLN A 73 -2.88 -16.70 -4.97
N ILE A 74 -3.12 -15.49 -4.44
CA ILE A 74 -4.32 -14.71 -4.75
C ILE A 74 -4.29 -14.30 -6.22
N LYS A 75 -5.35 -14.66 -6.95
CA LYS A 75 -5.57 -14.33 -8.36
C LYS A 75 -6.78 -13.39 -8.50
N GLY A 76 -7.03 -12.89 -9.71
CA GLY A 76 -8.12 -11.92 -9.95
C GLY A 76 -7.77 -10.51 -9.50
N VAL A 77 -6.48 -10.24 -9.31
CA VAL A 77 -5.95 -8.99 -8.79
C VAL A 77 -4.83 -8.43 -9.66
N LYS A 78 -4.71 -7.11 -9.70
CA LYS A 78 -3.63 -6.40 -10.41
C LYS A 78 -2.90 -5.49 -9.43
N ARG A 79 -1.58 -5.63 -9.38
CA ARG A 79 -0.69 -4.74 -8.61
C ARG A 79 -0.60 -3.40 -9.32
N LEU A 80 -0.76 -2.31 -8.59
CA LEU A 80 -0.73 -0.95 -9.09
C LEU A 80 0.15 -0.09 -8.18
N THR A 81 0.90 0.83 -8.77
CA THR A 81 1.62 1.87 -8.04
C THR A 81 1.08 3.22 -8.47
N LEU A 82 0.52 3.97 -7.52
CA LEU A 82 0.21 5.38 -7.69
C LEU A 82 1.44 6.17 -7.22
N MET A 83 1.84 7.17 -8.00
CA MET A 83 2.95 8.04 -7.64
C MET A 83 2.43 9.46 -7.54
N LYS A 84 2.85 10.19 -6.51
CA LYS A 84 2.59 11.61 -6.40
C LYS A 84 3.18 12.31 -7.62
N GLN A 85 2.37 13.06 -8.35
CA GLN A 85 2.87 13.88 -9.44
C GLN A 85 3.68 15.02 -8.84
N LYS A 86 4.90 15.22 -9.35
CA LYS A 86 5.66 16.44 -9.08
C LYS A 86 5.20 17.49 -10.07
N GLU A 87 4.72 18.62 -9.57
CA GLU A 87 4.59 19.84 -10.36
C GLU A 87 5.98 20.35 -10.78
#